data_AF-A0A934YLW8-F1
#
_entry.id   AF-A0A934YLW8-F1
#
_cell.length_a   1.000
_cell.length_b   1.000
_cell.length_c   1.000
_cell.angle_alpha   90.00
_cell.angle_beta   90.00
_cell.angle_gamma   90.00
#
_symmetry.space_group_name_H-M   'P 1'
#
loop_
_entity.id
_entity.type
_entity.pdbx_description
1 polymer ?
#
loop_
_entity_poly.entity_id
_entity_poly.type
_entity_poly.pdbx_seq_one_letter_code
_entity_poly.pdbx_strand_id
1 'polypeptide(L)'
;MTERTQLVSRPPSNARVSPTVVALAALAALVPIVAGATGCASSAPVDAPELGATANPIIGGAADSTHDAVVAIYGQQGAQAGACTGTIVKTVGKVGYVLTAAHCVTIPPSIVFMGPDYNSASAKRFAVLDYAAHPSYNGDVASNYDVAVVRVLGVNSGTPVIPITASPDQLSLGTTLTSVGYGRTTPAGASGGDNTTRKNIRLAVQELDSTHIGYRFQSGNICQGDSGGPALRGTGTAERVVGIHSYVNGDCTQQAYSVRVTFSSVYTFIQQQLAKAPPAESCDSCTRAETSGDNPCAQKQAECFTDPECEKLAECQQKCSSATCVTDCENRHPRAIAKFNAAVYCTCGETVCKPLCFIECRSAPKCGFALPRDACGACTEGACCDAVGACAGDADCLLCLRAGASADPSCATNKLRKAVADCATTKCKTECASDPIVEGGQPTPGGPVGPDGKPVPAGAATTTTTTESCGCEVVGASPAPRSASLAALFGLALGLAGRRARRREGRPRG
;
A
#
# COMPACT_ATOMS: atom_id res chain seq x y z
N MET A 1 9.52 44.35 -36.84
CA MET A 1 8.35 45.15 -36.42
C MET A 1 7.14 44.33 -36.84
N THR A 2 6.54 43.51 -35.98
CA THR A 2 5.76 43.95 -34.81
C THR A 2 5.77 42.84 -33.76
N GLU A 3 6.21 43.17 -32.56
CA GLU A 3 6.18 42.30 -31.38
C GLU A 3 4.73 41.98 -30.96
N ARG A 4 4.46 40.74 -30.57
CA ARG A 4 3.31 40.40 -29.73
C ARG A 4 3.82 39.74 -28.45
N THR A 5 3.81 40.56 -27.41
CA THR A 5 4.15 40.28 -26.02
C THR A 5 3.26 39.19 -25.44
N GLN A 6 3.90 38.25 -24.74
CA GLN A 6 3.29 37.22 -23.92
C GLN A 6 2.53 37.83 -22.74
N LEU A 7 1.30 37.36 -22.50
CA LEU A 7 0.61 37.53 -21.22
C LEU A 7 0.60 36.17 -20.51
N VAL A 8 1.47 36.07 -19.51
CA VAL A 8 1.55 34.97 -18.54
C VAL A 8 0.46 35.18 -17.50
N SER A 9 -0.57 34.33 -17.50
CA SER A 9 -1.58 34.29 -16.44
C SER A 9 -1.26 33.17 -15.43
N ARG A 10 -0.79 33.57 -14.24
CA ARG A 10 -0.71 32.74 -13.02
C ARG A 10 -2.13 32.33 -12.57
N PRO A 11 -2.36 31.09 -12.09
CA PRO A 11 -3.58 30.76 -11.34
C PRO A 11 -3.43 31.16 -9.85
N PRO A 12 -4.52 31.58 -9.19
CA PRO A 12 -4.52 31.98 -7.79
C PRO A 12 -4.54 30.80 -6.81
N SER A 13 -3.93 31.05 -5.67
CA SER A 13 -3.79 30.23 -4.47
C SER A 13 -5.06 30.14 -3.61
N ASN A 14 -5.26 28.96 -3.02
CA ASN A 14 -5.93 28.64 -1.75
C ASN A 14 -7.30 29.26 -1.42
N ALA A 15 -8.33 28.41 -1.41
CA ALA A 15 -9.48 28.56 -0.52
C ALA A 15 -9.84 27.20 0.11
N ARG A 16 -9.78 27.15 1.45
CA ARG A 16 -10.21 26.04 2.30
C ARG A 16 -11.74 26.03 2.37
N VAL A 17 -12.38 24.88 2.21
CA VAL A 17 -13.78 24.65 2.61
C VAL A 17 -13.90 23.28 3.27
N SER A 18 -14.35 23.28 4.53
CA SER A 18 -14.63 22.11 5.36
C SER A 18 -15.89 21.35 4.89
N PRO A 19 -16.00 20.03 5.08
CA PRO A 19 -17.25 19.31 4.85
C PRO A 19 -18.06 19.18 6.14
N THR A 20 -19.30 19.66 6.11
CA THR A 20 -20.33 19.42 7.13
C THR A 20 -20.99 18.07 6.85
N VAL A 21 -21.03 17.22 7.87
CA VAL A 21 -21.65 15.89 7.87
C VAL A 21 -23.18 16.04 7.96
N VAL A 22 -23.92 15.42 7.04
CA VAL A 22 -25.36 15.17 7.20
C VAL A 22 -25.58 13.66 7.21
N ALA A 23 -25.97 13.15 8.38
CA ALA A 23 -26.42 11.78 8.59
C ALA A 23 -27.89 11.66 8.18
N LEU A 24 -28.25 10.58 7.46
CA LEU A 24 -29.65 10.16 7.32
C LEU A 24 -29.87 8.77 7.93
N ALA A 25 -30.90 8.72 8.76
CA ALA A 25 -31.33 7.59 9.55
C ALA A 25 -32.01 6.49 8.73
N ALA A 26 -31.81 5.25 9.18
CA ALA A 26 -32.52 4.06 8.72
C ALA A 26 -33.91 3.97 9.39
N LEU A 27 -34.91 3.54 8.62
CA LEU A 27 -36.18 3.04 9.16
C LEU A 27 -36.41 1.59 8.69
N ALA A 28 -36.75 0.78 9.69
CA ALA A 28 -37.00 -0.65 9.62
C ALA A 28 -38.35 -0.99 8.97
N ALA A 29 -38.44 -2.19 8.38
CA ALA A 29 -39.69 -2.93 8.28
C ALA A 29 -39.40 -4.44 8.31
N LEU A 30 -39.90 -5.09 9.37
CA LEU A 30 -40.02 -6.54 9.49
C LEU A 30 -41.19 -7.05 8.64
N VAL A 31 -41.03 -8.22 8.02
CA VAL A 31 -42.14 -9.18 7.78
C VAL A 31 -41.62 -10.61 7.99
N PRO A 32 -42.36 -11.51 8.66
CA PRO A 32 -41.85 -12.81 9.12
C PRO A 32 -42.42 -14.03 8.35
N ILE A 33 -41.77 -15.18 8.59
CA ILE A 33 -42.28 -16.59 8.55
C ILE A 33 -42.58 -17.20 7.16
N VAL A 34 -41.92 -18.34 6.84
CA VAL A 34 -42.53 -19.69 6.76
C VAL A 34 -41.41 -20.74 6.86
N ALA A 35 -41.58 -21.66 7.82
CA ALA A 35 -40.79 -22.87 7.99
C ALA A 35 -41.37 -24.01 7.13
N GLY A 36 -40.50 -24.79 6.49
CA GLY A 36 -40.84 -26.04 5.79
C GLY A 36 -39.76 -27.07 6.06
N ALA A 37 -40.18 -28.24 6.54
CA ALA A 37 -39.36 -29.24 7.20
C ALA A 37 -38.52 -30.13 6.28
N THR A 38 -37.57 -30.79 6.94
CA THR A 38 -36.62 -31.85 6.57
C THR A 38 -37.20 -33.08 5.85
N GLY A 39 -36.38 -33.70 4.99
CA GLY A 39 -36.59 -35.07 4.50
C GLY A 39 -35.44 -35.63 3.65
N CYS A 40 -34.70 -36.58 4.23
CA CYS A 40 -33.42 -37.18 3.81
C CYS A 40 -33.35 -37.84 2.41
N ALA A 41 -32.15 -37.83 1.81
CA ALA A 41 -31.61 -38.98 1.08
C ALA A 41 -30.07 -38.90 0.99
N SER A 42 -29.40 -39.80 1.72
CA SER A 42 -27.97 -40.08 1.60
C SER A 42 -27.69 -40.84 0.31
N SER A 43 -26.77 -40.34 -0.52
CA SER A 43 -26.04 -41.15 -1.48
C SER A 43 -24.55 -40.83 -1.36
N ALA A 44 -23.76 -41.90 -1.35
CA ALA A 44 -22.32 -41.96 -1.09
C ALA A 44 -21.50 -41.12 -2.08
N PRO A 45 -20.23 -40.77 -1.77
CA PRO A 45 -19.44 -39.86 -2.57
C PRO A 45 -19.05 -40.55 -3.88
N VAL A 46 -19.51 -40.00 -4.99
CA VAL A 46 -19.00 -40.35 -6.31
C VAL A 46 -17.80 -39.43 -6.53
N ASP A 47 -16.63 -40.03 -6.74
CA ASP A 47 -15.41 -39.33 -7.15
C ASP A 47 -15.73 -38.33 -8.27
N ALA A 48 -15.63 -37.04 -7.95
CA ALA A 48 -15.65 -36.01 -8.95
C ALA A 48 -14.33 -36.10 -9.73
N PRO A 49 -14.36 -36.21 -11.06
CA PRO A 49 -13.17 -35.92 -11.85
C PRO A 49 -12.70 -34.52 -11.47
N GLU A 50 -11.40 -34.38 -11.26
CA GLU A 50 -10.71 -33.10 -11.15
C GLU A 50 -11.00 -32.30 -12.43
N LEU A 51 -12.06 -31.49 -12.39
CA LEU A 51 -12.41 -30.55 -13.44
C LEU A 51 -11.31 -29.50 -13.42
N GLY A 52 -10.31 -29.70 -14.28
CA GLY A 52 -9.31 -28.70 -14.61
C GLY A 52 -10.01 -27.38 -14.91
N ALA A 53 -9.86 -26.42 -14.00
CA ALA A 53 -10.35 -25.08 -14.16
C ALA A 53 -9.62 -24.43 -15.34
N THR A 54 -10.26 -24.43 -16.52
CA THR A 54 -9.76 -23.70 -17.68
C THR A 54 -10.04 -22.21 -17.47
N ALA A 55 -9.12 -21.55 -16.77
CA ALA A 55 -9.10 -20.10 -16.68
C ALA A 55 -8.70 -19.50 -18.04
N ASN A 56 -9.59 -18.78 -18.71
CA ASN A 56 -9.26 -18.00 -19.92
C ASN A 56 -9.29 -16.49 -19.65
N PRO A 57 -8.13 -15.85 -19.46
CA PRO A 57 -8.12 -14.37 -19.52
C PRO A 57 -7.00 -13.72 -20.40
N ILE A 58 -7.13 -12.42 -20.79
CA ILE A 58 -6.96 -11.88 -22.18
C ILE A 58 -7.91 -12.63 -23.12
N ILE A 59 -8.53 -12.01 -24.12
CA ILE A 59 -9.49 -12.78 -24.94
C ILE A 59 -8.72 -13.94 -25.58
N GLY A 60 -9.10 -15.17 -25.23
CA GLY A 60 -8.38 -16.40 -25.64
C GLY A 60 -6.98 -16.60 -25.05
N GLY A 61 -6.56 -15.80 -24.07
CA GLY A 61 -5.25 -15.88 -23.42
C GLY A 61 -5.20 -16.83 -22.22
N ALA A 62 -3.99 -17.04 -21.71
CA ALA A 62 -3.69 -17.90 -20.57
C ALA A 62 -3.27 -17.07 -19.34
N ALA A 63 -3.38 -17.68 -18.16
CA ALA A 63 -2.85 -17.11 -16.93
C ALA A 63 -1.34 -16.84 -17.02
N ASP A 64 -0.92 -15.66 -16.58
CA ASP A 64 0.49 -15.28 -16.56
C ASP A 64 1.02 -15.13 -15.13
N SER A 65 2.11 -15.84 -14.83
CA SER A 65 2.85 -15.74 -13.57
C SER A 65 4.34 -15.51 -13.77
N THR A 66 4.80 -15.29 -15.01
CA THR A 66 6.23 -15.25 -15.34
C THR A 66 6.74 -13.87 -15.73
N HIS A 67 5.86 -12.96 -16.17
CA HIS A 67 6.27 -11.61 -16.61
C HIS A 67 6.10 -10.57 -15.51
N ASP A 68 6.81 -10.73 -14.39
CA ASP A 68 6.64 -9.87 -13.21
C ASP A 68 6.97 -8.38 -13.45
N ALA A 69 7.77 -8.06 -14.46
CA ALA A 69 7.99 -6.66 -14.87
C ALA A 69 6.75 -6.00 -15.50
N VAL A 70 5.75 -6.79 -15.91
CA VAL A 70 4.48 -6.29 -16.43
C VAL A 70 3.55 -6.00 -15.27
N VAL A 71 3.14 -4.73 -15.20
CA VAL A 71 2.46 -4.11 -14.06
C VAL A 71 1.12 -3.53 -14.47
N ALA A 72 0.18 -3.45 -13.52
CA ALA A 72 -1.06 -2.72 -13.71
C ALA A 72 -0.90 -1.28 -13.25
N ILE A 73 -1.41 -0.33 -14.03
CA ILE A 73 -1.39 1.10 -13.72
C ILE A 73 -2.82 1.52 -13.42
N TYR A 74 -3.03 2.17 -12.28
CA TYR A 74 -4.33 2.71 -11.90
C TYR A 74 -4.25 4.23 -11.76
N GLY A 75 -5.16 4.92 -12.43
CA GLY A 75 -5.34 6.37 -12.34
C GLY A 75 -6.71 6.72 -11.78
N GLN A 76 -6.78 7.81 -11.03
CA GLN A 76 -8.04 8.31 -10.47
C GLN A 76 -8.03 9.85 -10.41
N GLN A 77 -9.11 10.46 -10.87
CA GLN A 77 -9.34 11.90 -10.78
C GLN A 77 -10.82 12.16 -10.51
N GLY A 78 -11.15 12.64 -9.31
CA GLY A 78 -12.54 12.78 -8.89
C GLY A 78 -13.29 11.44 -8.96
N ALA A 79 -14.40 11.41 -9.71
CA ALA A 79 -15.18 10.19 -9.95
C ALA A 79 -14.64 9.32 -11.11
N GLN A 80 -13.72 9.83 -11.92
CA GLN A 80 -13.13 9.10 -13.04
C GLN A 80 -11.99 8.22 -12.54
N ALA A 81 -11.94 6.98 -13.05
CA ALA A 81 -10.83 6.08 -12.81
C ALA A 81 -10.56 5.23 -14.06
N GLY A 82 -9.29 4.88 -14.26
CA GLY A 82 -8.84 4.05 -15.36
C GLY A 82 -7.84 3.01 -14.90
N ALA A 83 -7.85 1.85 -15.55
CA ALA A 83 -6.86 0.81 -15.38
C ALA A 83 -6.20 0.51 -16.72
N CYS A 84 -4.88 0.45 -16.71
CA CYS A 84 -4.04 0.13 -17.85
C CYS A 84 -2.97 -0.89 -17.43
N THR A 85 -2.16 -1.29 -18.39
CA THR A 85 -0.96 -2.08 -18.20
C THR A 85 0.28 -1.23 -18.50
N GLY A 86 1.42 -1.61 -17.95
CA GLY A 86 2.74 -1.09 -18.31
C GLY A 86 3.83 -2.12 -18.09
N THR A 87 5.06 -1.78 -18.45
CA THR A 87 6.24 -2.65 -18.23
C THR A 87 7.37 -1.88 -17.59
N ILE A 88 7.93 -2.39 -16.48
CA ILE A 88 9.16 -1.85 -15.91
C ILE A 88 10.32 -2.20 -16.88
N VAL A 89 10.87 -1.18 -17.54
CA VAL A 89 11.93 -1.36 -18.55
C VAL A 89 13.32 -0.99 -18.04
N LYS A 90 13.40 -0.29 -16.90
CA LYS A 90 14.65 0.15 -16.27
C LYS A 90 14.42 0.45 -14.79
N THR A 91 15.47 0.26 -13.97
CA THR A 91 15.55 0.76 -12.58
C THR A 91 16.84 1.55 -12.40
N VAL A 92 16.79 2.61 -11.57
CA VAL A 92 17.95 3.41 -11.16
C VAL A 92 17.76 3.81 -9.70
N GLY A 93 18.60 3.29 -8.80
CA GLY A 93 18.39 3.47 -7.36
C GLY A 93 17.02 2.95 -6.94
N LYS A 94 16.23 3.79 -6.27
CA LYS A 94 14.85 3.49 -5.86
C LYS A 94 13.78 3.88 -6.89
N VAL A 95 14.17 4.26 -8.12
CA VAL A 95 13.24 4.69 -9.18
C VAL A 95 13.13 3.65 -10.29
N GLY A 96 11.89 3.22 -10.57
CA GLY A 96 11.55 2.35 -11.71
C GLY A 96 10.95 3.16 -12.85
N TYR A 97 11.20 2.74 -14.09
CA TYR A 97 10.68 3.37 -15.30
C TYR A 97 9.71 2.41 -15.98
N VAL A 98 8.43 2.75 -15.94
CA VAL A 98 7.33 1.96 -16.49
C VAL A 98 6.95 2.54 -17.85
N LEU A 99 7.16 1.77 -18.92
CA LEU A 99 6.68 2.11 -20.26
C LEU A 99 5.19 1.76 -20.38
N THR A 100 4.39 2.67 -20.92
CA THR A 100 2.94 2.52 -21.10
C THR A 100 2.44 3.38 -22.27
N ALA A 101 1.13 3.40 -22.51
CA ALA A 101 0.50 4.24 -23.53
C ALA A 101 0.25 5.66 -23.00
N ALA A 102 0.22 6.66 -23.87
CA ALA A 102 -0.03 8.05 -23.47
C ALA A 102 -1.46 8.25 -22.95
N HIS A 103 -2.44 7.59 -23.55
CA HIS A 103 -3.82 7.67 -23.10
C HIS A 103 -4.00 7.15 -21.67
N CYS A 104 -3.12 6.25 -21.20
CA CYS A 104 -3.14 5.71 -19.83
C CYS A 104 -2.72 6.71 -18.75
N VAL A 105 -2.14 7.86 -19.14
CA VAL A 105 -1.75 8.93 -18.21
C VAL A 105 -2.55 10.21 -18.39
N THR A 106 -3.61 10.18 -19.21
CA THR A 106 -4.58 11.29 -19.34
C THR A 106 -5.36 11.49 -18.04
N ILE A 107 -5.76 10.39 -17.41
CA ILE A 107 -6.11 10.36 -15.99
C ILE A 107 -4.80 10.16 -15.22
N PRO A 108 -4.42 11.06 -14.31
CA PRO A 108 -3.18 10.93 -13.55
C PRO A 108 -3.04 9.56 -12.87
N PRO A 109 -1.98 8.79 -13.15
CA PRO A 109 -1.72 7.53 -12.45
C PRO A 109 -1.46 7.82 -10.97
N SER A 110 -2.18 7.12 -10.10
CA SER A 110 -2.06 7.26 -8.65
C SER A 110 -1.21 6.15 -8.04
N ILE A 111 -1.21 4.96 -8.64
CA ILE A 111 -0.52 3.78 -8.11
C ILE A 111 -0.21 2.76 -9.21
N VAL A 112 0.88 2.01 -9.04
CA VAL A 112 1.26 0.89 -9.91
C VAL A 112 1.31 -0.39 -9.10
N PHE A 113 0.75 -1.48 -9.63
CA PHE A 113 0.70 -2.79 -8.99
C PHE A 113 1.53 -3.82 -9.74
N MET A 114 2.29 -4.63 -9.00
CA MET A 114 3.07 -5.74 -9.54
C MET A 114 2.64 -7.04 -8.88
N GLY A 115 2.28 -8.03 -9.70
CA GLY A 115 1.89 -9.36 -9.26
C GLY A 115 0.86 -10.01 -10.20
N PRO A 116 0.66 -11.33 -10.11
CA PRO A 116 -0.24 -12.07 -11.00
C PRO A 116 -1.73 -11.70 -10.81
N ASP A 117 -2.11 -11.11 -9.68
CA ASP A 117 -3.42 -10.51 -9.45
C ASP A 117 -3.24 -9.21 -8.66
N TYR A 118 -3.58 -8.06 -9.26
CA TYR A 118 -3.42 -6.77 -8.57
C TYR A 118 -4.44 -6.55 -7.44
N ASN A 119 -5.44 -7.42 -7.28
CA ASN A 119 -6.32 -7.45 -6.11
C ASN A 119 -5.77 -8.29 -4.96
N SER A 120 -4.75 -9.10 -5.20
CA SER A 120 -4.15 -9.93 -4.15
C SER A 120 -3.51 -9.06 -3.08
N ALA A 121 -3.59 -9.50 -1.82
CA ALA A 121 -2.84 -8.88 -0.73
C ALA A 121 -1.31 -8.98 -0.94
N SER A 122 -0.86 -9.97 -1.71
CA SER A 122 0.56 -10.12 -2.09
C SER A 122 1.00 -9.24 -3.27
N ALA A 123 0.08 -8.49 -3.89
CA ALA A 123 0.44 -7.58 -4.96
C ALA A 123 1.28 -6.41 -4.39
N LYS A 124 2.47 -6.24 -4.96
CA LYS A 124 3.38 -5.15 -4.59
C LYS A 124 2.86 -3.85 -5.17
N ARG A 125 3.05 -2.76 -4.44
CA ARG A 125 2.49 -1.46 -4.77
C ARG A 125 3.60 -0.45 -4.89
N PHE A 126 3.64 0.30 -5.98
CA PHE A 126 4.63 1.34 -6.18
C PHE A 126 3.94 2.71 -6.25
N ALA A 127 4.44 3.65 -5.46
CA ALA A 127 4.03 5.04 -5.52
C ALA A 127 4.51 5.66 -6.84
N VAL A 128 3.64 6.42 -7.51
CA VAL A 128 3.97 7.12 -8.76
C VAL A 128 4.76 8.38 -8.45
N LEU A 129 6.02 8.47 -8.87
CA LEU A 129 6.84 9.66 -8.73
C LEU A 129 6.32 10.80 -9.61
N ASP A 130 6.28 10.53 -10.92
CA ASP A 130 5.79 11.42 -11.98
C ASP A 130 5.59 10.60 -13.27
N TYR A 131 5.15 11.27 -14.32
CA TYR A 131 4.93 10.66 -15.63
C TYR A 131 5.06 11.69 -16.75
N ALA A 132 5.33 11.22 -17.97
CA ALA A 132 5.36 12.04 -19.16
C ALA A 132 4.77 11.26 -20.34
N ALA A 133 3.83 11.87 -21.06
CA ALA A 133 3.39 11.41 -22.37
C ALA A 133 4.30 11.99 -23.47
N HIS A 134 4.37 11.30 -24.61
CA HIS A 134 5.05 11.83 -25.78
C HIS A 134 4.40 13.18 -26.18
N PRO A 135 5.19 14.24 -26.43
CA PRO A 135 4.64 15.60 -26.64
C PRO A 135 3.76 15.72 -27.90
N SER A 136 3.98 14.86 -28.90
CA SER A 136 3.16 14.80 -30.11
C SER A 136 1.89 13.94 -29.99
N TYR A 137 1.59 13.39 -28.81
CA TYR A 137 0.33 12.71 -28.56
C TYR A 137 -0.83 13.72 -28.67
N ASN A 138 -1.85 13.38 -29.46
CA ASN A 138 -2.95 14.29 -29.80
C ASN A 138 -4.27 13.95 -29.10
N GLY A 139 -4.27 13.00 -28.16
CA GLY A 139 -5.47 12.53 -27.46
C GLY A 139 -6.20 11.37 -28.15
N ASP A 140 -5.79 10.99 -29.36
CA ASP A 140 -6.35 9.84 -30.08
C ASP A 140 -5.57 8.57 -29.74
N VAL A 141 -6.27 7.51 -29.34
CA VAL A 141 -5.65 6.20 -29.09
C VAL A 141 -5.04 5.60 -30.35
N ALA A 142 -5.44 6.01 -31.56
CA ALA A 142 -4.79 5.59 -32.81
C ALA A 142 -3.54 6.40 -33.16
N SER A 143 -3.08 7.29 -32.28
CA SER A 143 -1.90 8.12 -32.51
C SER A 143 -0.61 7.28 -32.57
N ASN A 144 0.24 7.55 -33.57
CA ASN A 144 1.62 7.03 -33.63
C ASN A 144 2.47 7.39 -32.40
N TYR A 145 2.00 8.34 -31.59
CA TYR A 145 2.69 8.85 -30.40
C TYR A 145 1.96 8.49 -29.10
N ASP A 146 1.09 7.47 -29.11
CA ASP A 146 0.42 6.97 -27.90
C ASP A 146 1.38 6.21 -26.97
N VAL A 147 2.36 6.92 -26.41
CA VAL A 147 3.43 6.41 -25.57
C VAL A 147 3.67 7.34 -24.38
N ALA A 148 3.84 6.77 -23.19
CA ALA A 148 4.24 7.46 -21.99
C ALA A 148 5.25 6.64 -21.17
N VAL A 149 5.96 7.35 -20.30
CA VAL A 149 6.77 6.74 -19.25
C VAL A 149 6.26 7.24 -17.90
N VAL A 150 5.94 6.30 -17.01
CA VAL A 150 5.61 6.55 -15.60
C VAL A 150 6.85 6.20 -14.77
N ARG A 151 7.31 7.11 -13.93
CA ARG A 151 8.37 6.81 -12.95
C ARG A 151 7.75 6.44 -11.63
N VAL A 152 8.21 5.37 -11.02
CA VAL A 152 7.70 4.85 -9.74
C VAL A 152 8.79 4.79 -8.68
N LEU A 153 8.42 4.92 -7.42
CA LEU A 153 9.31 4.83 -6.26
C LEU A 153 9.24 3.45 -5.61
N GLY A 154 10.35 3.02 -5.00
CA GLY A 154 10.42 1.82 -4.16
C GLY A 154 10.86 0.55 -4.89
N VAL A 155 11.33 0.65 -6.13
CA VAL A 155 12.05 -0.47 -6.76
C VAL A 155 13.37 -0.72 -6.05
N ASN A 156 13.88 -1.94 -6.17
CA ASN A 156 15.17 -2.36 -5.63
C ASN A 156 15.91 -3.26 -6.64
N SER A 157 17.07 -3.80 -6.25
CA SER A 157 17.88 -4.66 -7.12
C SER A 157 17.19 -5.98 -7.52
N GLY A 158 16.17 -6.41 -6.79
CA GLY A 158 15.36 -7.59 -7.10
C GLY A 158 14.13 -7.28 -7.96
N THR A 159 13.87 -6.01 -8.28
CA THR A 159 12.73 -5.64 -9.12
C THR A 159 12.99 -6.05 -10.57
N PRO A 160 12.14 -6.90 -11.18
CA PRO A 160 12.35 -7.39 -12.54
C PRO A 160 12.19 -6.29 -13.57
N VAL A 161 12.95 -6.41 -14.66
CA VAL A 161 12.90 -5.48 -15.81
C VAL A 161 12.83 -6.27 -17.11
N ILE A 162 12.06 -5.76 -18.08
CA ILE A 162 12.11 -6.23 -19.47
C ILE A 162 12.54 -5.03 -20.33
N PRO A 163 13.80 -4.98 -20.79
CA PRO A 163 14.29 -3.85 -21.56
C PRO A 163 13.56 -3.69 -22.91
N ILE A 164 13.53 -2.47 -23.45
CA ILE A 164 13.10 -2.26 -24.83
C ILE A 164 14.12 -2.83 -25.82
N THR A 165 13.68 -3.23 -27.01
CA THR A 165 14.58 -3.58 -28.11
C THR A 165 15.31 -2.34 -28.65
N ALA A 166 16.52 -2.55 -29.17
CA ALA A 166 17.18 -1.56 -30.02
C ALA A 166 16.61 -1.59 -31.45
N SER A 167 16.93 -0.55 -32.22
CA SER A 167 16.68 -0.51 -33.67
C SER A 167 17.90 -1.07 -34.43
N PRO A 168 17.72 -1.92 -35.45
CA PRO A 168 16.44 -2.49 -35.92
C PRO A 168 15.95 -3.64 -35.01
N ASP A 169 14.62 -3.76 -34.85
CA ASP A 169 14.01 -4.82 -34.01
C ASP A 169 13.79 -6.16 -34.74
N GLN A 170 14.11 -6.21 -36.03
CA GLN A 170 13.99 -7.37 -36.92
C GLN A 170 12.60 -8.03 -36.92
N LEU A 171 11.53 -7.22 -36.77
CA LEU A 171 10.17 -7.70 -36.98
C LEU A 171 9.84 -7.87 -38.47
N SER A 172 9.07 -8.90 -38.78
CA SER A 172 8.47 -9.15 -40.09
C SER A 172 7.04 -9.67 -39.91
N LEU A 173 6.24 -9.64 -40.99
CA LEU A 173 4.94 -10.30 -41.00
C LEU A 173 5.09 -11.79 -40.64
N GLY A 174 4.15 -12.30 -39.84
CA GLY A 174 4.19 -13.66 -39.30
C GLY A 174 5.09 -13.84 -38.07
N THR A 175 5.86 -12.82 -37.65
CA THR A 175 6.60 -12.88 -36.39
C THR A 175 5.62 -13.06 -35.23
N THR A 176 5.82 -14.08 -34.39
CA THR A 176 4.98 -14.31 -33.21
C THR A 176 5.53 -13.54 -32.01
N LEU A 177 4.68 -12.73 -31.39
CA LEU A 177 4.99 -11.94 -30.20
C LEU A 177 4.12 -12.38 -29.02
N THR A 178 4.64 -12.28 -27.80
CA THR A 178 3.85 -12.50 -26.58
C THR A 178 3.28 -11.16 -26.14
N SER A 179 1.96 -11.03 -26.12
CA SER A 179 1.26 -9.86 -25.54
C SER A 179 0.88 -10.18 -24.10
N VAL A 180 1.13 -9.24 -23.18
CA VAL A 180 0.91 -9.46 -21.74
C VAL A 180 0.14 -8.28 -21.15
N GLY A 181 -0.83 -8.56 -20.27
CA GLY A 181 -1.56 -7.49 -19.59
C GLY A 181 -2.64 -7.94 -18.63
N TYR A 182 -3.38 -6.95 -18.12
CA TYR A 182 -4.46 -7.12 -17.16
C TYR A 182 -5.83 -6.76 -17.74
N GLY A 183 -5.91 -6.67 -19.07
CA GLY A 183 -7.11 -6.29 -19.79
C GLY A 183 -8.24 -7.28 -19.65
N ARG A 184 -9.39 -6.83 -20.12
CA ARG A 184 -10.63 -7.59 -20.14
C ARG A 184 -10.49 -8.86 -20.98
N THR A 185 -11.31 -9.84 -20.61
CA THR A 185 -11.13 -11.24 -21.02
C THR A 185 -12.29 -11.73 -21.88
N THR A 186 -13.30 -10.87 -21.99
CA THR A 186 -14.47 -11.02 -22.84
C THR A 186 -14.60 -9.75 -23.70
N PRO A 187 -15.19 -9.87 -24.89
CA PRO A 187 -15.49 -8.71 -25.73
C PRO A 187 -16.28 -7.63 -24.99
N ALA A 188 -16.11 -6.37 -25.41
CA ALA A 188 -16.93 -5.29 -24.87
C ALA A 188 -18.44 -5.57 -25.10
N GLY A 189 -19.27 -5.26 -24.10
CA GLY A 189 -20.71 -5.59 -24.11
C GLY A 189 -21.09 -6.93 -23.47
N ALA A 190 -20.15 -7.85 -23.26
CA ALA A 190 -20.39 -9.03 -22.43
C ALA A 190 -20.30 -8.69 -20.92
N SER A 191 -21.28 -9.13 -20.14
CA SER A 191 -21.28 -9.01 -18.67
C SER A 191 -20.08 -9.75 -18.06
N GLY A 192 -19.43 -9.15 -17.06
CA GLY A 192 -18.40 -9.83 -16.26
C GLY A 192 -16.97 -9.86 -16.83
N GLY A 193 -16.61 -8.90 -17.70
CA GLY A 193 -15.29 -8.87 -18.36
C GLY A 193 -14.15 -8.17 -17.62
N ASP A 194 -14.40 -7.51 -16.48
CA ASP A 194 -13.35 -6.85 -15.71
C ASP A 194 -12.40 -7.87 -15.09
N ASN A 195 -11.10 -7.68 -15.31
CA ASN A 195 -10.06 -8.61 -14.92
C ASN A 195 -9.01 -7.92 -14.06
N THR A 196 -8.52 -8.66 -13.06
CA THR A 196 -7.45 -8.20 -12.18
C THR A 196 -6.21 -9.08 -12.23
N THR A 197 -6.31 -10.20 -12.93
CA THR A 197 -5.26 -11.19 -13.06
C THR A 197 -4.45 -10.95 -14.32
N ARG A 198 -3.12 -11.08 -14.26
CA ARG A 198 -2.23 -10.92 -15.41
C ARG A 198 -2.33 -12.11 -16.35
N LYS A 199 -2.18 -11.83 -17.64
CA LYS A 199 -2.44 -12.76 -18.73
C LYS A 199 -1.46 -12.57 -19.86
N ASN A 200 -1.31 -13.62 -20.66
CA ASN A 200 -0.55 -13.57 -21.88
C ASN A 200 -1.26 -14.28 -23.03
N ILE A 201 -0.93 -13.86 -24.25
CA ILE A 201 -1.34 -14.53 -25.49
C ILE A 201 -0.23 -14.36 -26.53
N ARG A 202 -0.06 -15.36 -27.40
CA ARG A 202 0.86 -15.27 -28.54
C ARG A 202 0.10 -14.78 -29.78
N LEU A 203 0.51 -13.66 -30.35
CA LEU A 203 -0.10 -13.06 -31.54
C LEU A 203 0.93 -12.99 -32.68
N ALA A 204 0.51 -13.40 -33.87
CA ALA A 204 1.31 -13.21 -35.08
C ALA A 204 1.12 -11.79 -35.63
N VAL A 205 2.22 -11.14 -36.02
CA VAL A 205 2.21 -9.84 -36.69
C VAL A 205 1.53 -9.99 -38.06
N GLN A 206 0.44 -9.26 -38.28
CA GLN A 206 -0.34 -9.28 -39.52
C GLN A 206 -0.22 -7.98 -40.31
N GLU A 207 0.05 -6.89 -39.63
CA GLU A 207 0.31 -5.57 -40.21
C GLU A 207 1.57 -5.01 -39.54
N LEU A 208 2.46 -4.43 -40.33
CA LEU A 208 3.73 -3.91 -39.82
C LEU A 208 4.20 -2.72 -40.65
N ASP A 209 4.40 -1.60 -39.98
CA ASP A 209 5.04 -0.42 -40.56
C ASP A 209 6.07 0.17 -39.57
N SER A 210 6.63 1.34 -39.90
CA SER A 210 7.65 2.00 -39.07
C SER A 210 7.12 2.47 -37.71
N THR A 211 5.80 2.62 -37.57
CA THR A 211 5.11 3.20 -36.41
C THR A 211 4.32 2.17 -35.61
N HIS A 212 3.79 1.14 -36.26
CA HIS A 212 2.83 0.21 -35.66
C HIS A 212 3.11 -1.26 -35.95
N ILE A 213 2.64 -2.08 -35.00
CA ILE A 213 2.48 -3.51 -35.12
C ILE A 213 0.99 -3.81 -35.01
N GLY A 214 0.42 -4.46 -36.01
CA GLY A 214 -0.99 -4.84 -36.06
C GLY A 214 -1.19 -6.35 -35.99
N TYR A 215 -2.25 -6.73 -35.29
CA TYR A 215 -2.69 -8.11 -35.07
C TYR A 215 -4.12 -8.27 -35.57
N ARG A 216 -4.49 -9.51 -35.91
CA ARG A 216 -5.88 -9.86 -36.24
C ARG A 216 -6.36 -10.93 -35.27
N PHE A 217 -7.62 -10.80 -34.86
CA PHE A 217 -8.29 -11.80 -34.04
C PHE A 217 -8.28 -13.16 -34.74
N GLN A 218 -7.86 -14.18 -34.01
CA GLN A 218 -7.95 -15.58 -34.44
C GLN A 218 -8.71 -16.38 -33.38
N SER A 219 -8.03 -16.71 -32.28
CA SER A 219 -8.62 -17.28 -31.08
C SER A 219 -8.67 -16.28 -29.92
N GLY A 220 -8.06 -15.11 -30.11
CA GLY A 220 -7.84 -14.13 -29.06
C GLY A 220 -7.11 -12.88 -29.52
N ASN A 221 -7.13 -11.84 -28.68
CA ASN A 221 -6.45 -10.57 -28.92
C ASN A 221 -6.30 -9.76 -27.62
N ILE A 222 -5.49 -8.70 -27.64
CA ILE A 222 -5.48 -7.68 -26.57
C ILE A 222 -6.84 -6.96 -26.51
N CYS A 223 -7.17 -6.40 -25.35
CA CYS A 223 -8.45 -5.74 -25.13
C CYS A 223 -8.34 -4.55 -24.16
N GLN A 224 -9.45 -3.89 -23.83
CA GLN A 224 -9.41 -2.73 -22.92
C GLN A 224 -8.78 -3.11 -21.57
N GLY A 225 -7.85 -2.28 -21.09
CA GLY A 225 -7.03 -2.54 -19.91
C GLY A 225 -5.66 -3.17 -20.20
N ASP A 226 -5.48 -3.81 -21.36
CA ASP A 226 -4.15 -4.22 -21.86
C ASP A 226 -3.36 -3.03 -22.42
N SER A 227 -4.03 -1.90 -22.69
CA SER A 227 -3.43 -0.63 -23.08
C SER A 227 -2.17 -0.30 -22.28
N GLY A 228 -1.08 0.01 -22.97
CA GLY A 228 0.24 0.26 -22.42
C GLY A 228 1.06 -0.98 -22.06
N GLY A 229 0.46 -2.17 -22.11
CA GLY A 229 1.16 -3.44 -21.94
C GLY A 229 2.12 -3.75 -23.10
N PRO A 230 3.06 -4.69 -22.92
CA PRO A 230 4.07 -4.93 -23.92
C PRO A 230 3.65 -5.98 -24.94
N ALA A 231 4.03 -5.73 -26.19
CA ALA A 231 4.32 -6.80 -27.13
C ALA A 231 5.79 -7.22 -26.97
N LEU A 232 6.03 -8.49 -26.64
CA LEU A 232 7.33 -9.05 -26.30
C LEU A 232 7.86 -9.96 -27.42
N ARG A 233 9.16 -9.83 -27.70
CA ARG A 233 9.92 -10.74 -28.56
C ARG A 233 10.99 -11.45 -27.73
N GLY A 234 11.16 -12.75 -27.97
CA GLY A 234 12.12 -13.60 -27.24
C GLY A 234 11.41 -14.47 -26.19
N THR A 235 12.18 -15.02 -25.27
CA THR A 235 11.70 -15.78 -24.11
C THR A 235 12.63 -15.57 -22.91
N GLY A 236 12.05 -15.54 -21.69
CA GLY A 236 12.82 -15.43 -20.45
C GLY A 236 13.66 -14.15 -20.41
N THR A 237 14.93 -14.25 -20.00
CA THR A 237 15.83 -13.09 -19.86
C THR A 237 16.19 -12.41 -21.20
N ALA A 238 15.95 -13.09 -22.33
CA ALA A 238 16.14 -12.54 -23.67
C ALA A 238 14.93 -11.72 -24.15
N GLU A 239 13.82 -11.70 -23.40
CA GLU A 239 12.65 -10.93 -23.80
C GLU A 239 12.93 -9.43 -23.88
N ARG A 240 12.39 -8.82 -24.93
CA ARG A 240 12.46 -7.39 -25.15
C ARG A 240 11.08 -6.86 -25.52
N VAL A 241 10.76 -5.67 -25.00
CA VAL A 241 9.58 -4.92 -25.44
C VAL A 241 9.85 -4.42 -26.85
N VAL A 242 8.99 -4.80 -27.80
CA VAL A 242 9.05 -4.35 -29.21
C VAL A 242 7.87 -3.45 -29.59
N GLY A 243 6.77 -3.53 -28.83
CA GLY A 243 5.61 -2.67 -29.02
C GLY A 243 4.89 -2.38 -27.70
N ILE A 244 4.06 -1.34 -27.72
CA ILE A 244 3.24 -0.86 -26.61
C ILE A 244 1.78 -0.92 -27.06
N HIS A 245 0.96 -1.74 -26.41
CA HIS A 245 -0.46 -1.89 -26.73
C HIS A 245 -1.19 -0.54 -26.67
N SER A 246 -2.02 -0.26 -27.66
CA SER A 246 -2.60 1.08 -27.82
C SER A 246 -4.11 1.02 -28.02
N TYR A 247 -4.59 0.47 -29.14
CA TYR A 247 -6.02 0.42 -29.45
C TYR A 247 -6.46 -0.88 -30.12
N VAL A 248 -7.78 -1.08 -30.15
CA VAL A 248 -8.46 -2.26 -30.69
C VAL A 248 -9.69 -1.84 -31.48
N ASN A 249 -10.11 -2.69 -32.43
CA ASN A 249 -11.33 -2.52 -33.22
C ASN A 249 -12.35 -3.63 -32.93
N GLY A 250 -13.63 -3.34 -33.18
CA GLY A 250 -14.71 -4.34 -33.14
C GLY A 250 -14.81 -5.09 -31.82
N ASP A 251 -14.82 -4.36 -30.70
CA ASP A 251 -14.94 -4.93 -29.35
C ASP A 251 -13.89 -6.00 -29.03
N CYS A 252 -12.65 -5.77 -29.49
CA CYS A 252 -11.50 -6.66 -29.33
C CYS A 252 -11.55 -7.95 -30.18
N THR A 253 -12.53 -8.07 -31.08
CA THR A 253 -12.72 -9.26 -31.94
C THR A 253 -12.28 -9.07 -33.38
N GLN A 254 -11.69 -7.91 -33.71
CA GLN A 254 -11.15 -7.61 -35.04
C GLN A 254 -9.64 -7.35 -34.98
N GLN A 255 -9.18 -6.17 -35.36
CA GLN A 255 -7.76 -5.80 -35.30
C GLN A 255 -7.38 -5.22 -33.94
N ALA A 256 -6.11 -5.34 -33.60
CA ALA A 256 -5.49 -4.62 -32.50
C ALA A 256 -4.12 -4.11 -32.89
N TYR A 257 -3.68 -3.04 -32.22
CA TYR A 257 -2.49 -2.32 -32.62
C TYR A 257 -1.62 -1.95 -31.42
N SER A 258 -0.32 -1.96 -31.66
CA SER A 258 0.70 -1.50 -30.71
C SER A 258 1.62 -0.49 -31.38
N VAL A 259 1.98 0.58 -30.67
CA VAL A 259 3.01 1.51 -31.12
C VAL A 259 4.36 0.82 -31.04
N ARG A 260 5.12 0.85 -32.14
CA ARG A 260 6.42 0.19 -32.26
C ARG A 260 7.49 1.01 -31.54
N VAL A 261 8.21 0.40 -30.59
CA VAL A 261 9.18 1.16 -29.76
C VAL A 261 10.38 1.68 -30.54
N THR A 262 10.67 1.10 -31.71
CA THR A 262 11.76 1.49 -32.60
C THR A 262 11.38 2.59 -33.59
N PHE A 263 10.13 3.05 -33.61
CA PHE A 263 9.75 4.26 -34.34
C PHE A 263 10.61 5.42 -33.85
N SER A 264 11.38 6.07 -34.74
CA SER A 264 12.48 6.95 -34.34
C SER A 264 12.10 8.03 -33.33
N SER A 265 10.97 8.72 -33.52
CA SER A 265 10.51 9.76 -32.56
C SER A 265 10.16 9.18 -31.20
N VAL A 266 9.46 8.03 -31.18
CA VAL A 266 9.09 7.31 -29.96
C VAL A 266 10.35 6.79 -29.26
N TYR A 267 11.29 6.19 -30.00
CA TYR A 267 12.54 5.67 -29.44
C TYR A 267 13.34 6.79 -28.77
N THR A 268 13.50 7.94 -29.45
CA THR A 268 14.19 9.11 -28.89
C THR A 268 13.50 9.60 -27.62
N PHE A 269 12.17 9.71 -27.62
CA PHE A 269 11.41 10.09 -26.43
C PHE A 269 11.64 9.12 -25.26
N ILE A 270 11.53 7.80 -25.50
CA ILE A 270 11.75 6.80 -24.45
C ILE A 270 13.15 6.94 -23.89
N GLN A 271 14.19 7.01 -24.73
CA GLN A 271 15.57 7.16 -24.27
C GLN A 271 15.79 8.43 -23.44
N GLN A 272 15.18 9.56 -23.83
CA GLN A 272 15.22 10.79 -23.04
C GLN A 272 14.58 10.60 -21.65
N GLN A 273 13.44 9.91 -21.57
CA GLN A 273 12.82 9.62 -20.27
C GLN A 273 13.68 8.68 -19.42
N LEU A 274 14.26 7.63 -20.03
CA LEU A 274 15.12 6.66 -19.35
C LEU A 274 16.46 7.29 -18.88
N ALA A 275 16.89 8.39 -19.48
CA ALA A 275 18.10 9.12 -19.10
C ALA A 275 17.87 10.11 -17.95
N LYS A 276 16.62 10.41 -17.56
CA LYS A 276 16.34 11.30 -16.43
C LYS A 276 16.92 10.72 -15.14
N ALA A 277 17.62 11.54 -14.37
CA ALA A 277 18.10 11.13 -13.06
C ALA A 277 16.93 10.99 -12.06
N PRO A 278 17.06 10.13 -11.04
CA PRO A 278 16.25 10.22 -9.84
C PRO A 278 16.32 11.64 -9.24
N PRO A 279 15.23 12.17 -8.69
CA PRO A 279 15.27 13.44 -7.95
C PRO A 279 16.13 13.29 -6.69
N ALA A 280 16.58 14.42 -6.14
CA ALA A 280 17.21 14.44 -4.83
C ALA A 280 16.27 13.86 -3.77
N GLU A 281 16.83 13.11 -2.82
CA GLU A 281 16.04 12.52 -1.75
C GLU A 281 15.46 13.60 -0.83
N SER A 282 14.22 13.38 -0.42
CA SER A 282 13.45 14.20 0.51
C SER A 282 12.72 13.27 1.48
N CYS A 283 12.15 13.82 2.57
CA CYS A 283 11.31 13.02 3.45
C CYS A 283 10.15 12.34 2.69
N ASP A 284 9.47 13.08 1.80
CA ASP A 284 8.36 12.55 0.99
C ASP A 284 8.82 11.40 0.09
N SER A 285 9.86 11.63 -0.72
CA SER A 285 10.34 10.63 -1.66
C SER A 285 10.89 9.40 -0.95
N CYS A 286 11.55 9.55 0.20
CA CYS A 286 12.03 8.45 1.01
C CYS A 286 10.85 7.64 1.57
N THR A 287 9.90 8.32 2.22
CA THR A 287 8.73 7.67 2.83
C THR A 287 7.97 6.86 1.80
N ARG A 288 7.66 7.46 0.64
CA ARG A 288 6.93 6.81 -0.44
C ARG A 288 7.71 5.65 -1.06
N ALA A 289 9.04 5.73 -1.14
CA ALA A 289 9.85 4.62 -1.61
C ALA A 289 9.85 3.46 -0.63
N GLU A 290 10.06 3.72 0.66
CA GLU A 290 10.14 2.69 1.71
C GLU A 290 8.80 1.99 1.94
N THR A 291 7.69 2.69 1.73
CA THR A 291 6.34 2.10 1.79
C THR A 291 5.88 1.52 0.45
N SER A 292 6.78 1.37 -0.52
CA SER A 292 6.49 0.80 -1.85
C SER A 292 7.31 -0.47 -2.13
N GLY A 293 6.85 -1.24 -3.11
CA GLY A 293 7.52 -2.43 -3.60
C GLY A 293 7.67 -3.52 -2.54
N ASP A 294 8.88 -4.07 -2.46
CA ASP A 294 9.28 -5.07 -1.46
C ASP A 294 10.05 -4.45 -0.29
N ASN A 295 10.01 -3.13 -0.12
CA ASN A 295 10.80 -2.50 0.94
C ASN A 295 10.24 -2.88 2.32
N PRO A 296 11.09 -2.93 3.37
CA PRO A 296 10.69 -3.44 4.67
C PRO A 296 9.46 -2.77 5.27
N CYS A 297 9.28 -1.46 5.03
CA CYS A 297 8.10 -0.75 5.53
C CYS A 297 6.83 -1.09 4.74
N ALA A 298 6.93 -1.32 3.43
CA ALA A 298 5.82 -1.84 2.62
C ALA A 298 5.36 -3.21 3.12
N GLN A 299 6.30 -4.10 3.49
CA GLN A 299 5.99 -5.43 4.04
C GLN A 299 5.28 -5.33 5.39
N LYS A 300 5.77 -4.50 6.33
CA LYS A 300 5.11 -4.26 7.61
C LYS A 300 3.70 -3.70 7.45
N GLN A 301 3.51 -2.82 6.47
CA GLN A 301 2.18 -2.34 6.11
C GLN A 301 1.28 -3.47 5.61
N ALA A 302 1.77 -4.31 4.68
CA ALA A 302 1.02 -5.47 4.18
C ALA A 302 0.67 -6.49 5.27
N GLU A 303 1.57 -6.73 6.22
CA GLU A 303 1.33 -7.58 7.40
C GLU A 303 0.21 -7.00 8.29
N CYS A 304 0.15 -5.68 8.46
CA CYS A 304 -0.96 -5.05 9.16
C CYS A 304 -2.27 -5.17 8.36
N PHE A 305 -2.27 -4.95 7.04
CA PHE A 305 -3.50 -5.06 6.25
C PHE A 305 -4.10 -6.45 6.21
N THR A 306 -3.27 -7.48 6.27
CA THR A 306 -3.72 -8.86 6.23
C THR A 306 -4.14 -9.39 7.62
N ASP A 307 -3.87 -8.62 8.68
CA ASP A 307 -4.29 -8.91 10.04
C ASP A 307 -5.63 -8.23 10.36
N PRO A 308 -6.72 -8.99 10.64
CA PRO A 308 -8.04 -8.41 10.85
C PRO A 308 -8.14 -7.47 12.06
N GLU A 309 -7.32 -7.64 13.09
CA GLU A 309 -7.32 -6.75 14.26
C GLU A 309 -6.55 -5.46 13.96
N CYS A 310 -5.47 -5.54 13.16
CA CYS A 310 -4.73 -4.37 12.69
C CYS A 310 -5.55 -3.55 11.70
N GLU A 311 -6.29 -4.19 10.79
CA GLU A 311 -7.26 -3.53 9.91
C GLU A 311 -8.31 -2.75 10.73
N LYS A 312 -8.96 -3.39 11.71
CA LYS A 312 -9.95 -2.72 12.59
C LYS A 312 -9.36 -1.58 13.41
N LEU A 313 -8.16 -1.76 13.98
CA LEU A 313 -7.48 -0.70 14.72
C LEU A 313 -7.22 0.51 13.84
N ALA A 314 -6.72 0.26 12.63
CA ALA A 314 -6.49 1.31 11.65
C ALA A 314 -7.80 2.05 11.34
N GLU A 315 -8.89 1.32 11.04
CA GLU A 315 -10.19 1.90 10.66
C GLU A 315 -10.79 2.74 11.79
N CYS A 316 -10.58 2.30 13.03
CA CYS A 316 -10.98 3.03 14.23
C CYS A 316 -10.20 4.34 14.33
N GLN A 317 -8.86 4.28 14.27
CA GLN A 317 -8.01 5.47 14.40
C GLN A 317 -8.21 6.47 13.25
N GLN A 318 -8.57 6.02 12.05
CA GLN A 318 -8.85 6.91 10.92
C GLN A 318 -9.99 7.91 11.21
N LYS A 319 -10.93 7.52 12.07
CA LYS A 319 -12.10 8.34 12.44
C LYS A 319 -11.83 9.23 13.65
N CYS A 320 -10.63 9.17 14.23
CA CYS A 320 -10.29 9.93 15.42
C CYS A 320 -9.86 11.36 15.13
N SER A 321 -10.30 12.27 16.00
CA SER A 321 -9.92 13.69 16.01
C SER A 321 -9.20 14.10 17.31
N SER A 322 -8.98 13.17 18.25
CA SER A 322 -8.34 13.44 19.54
C SER A 322 -7.44 12.28 19.99
N ALA A 323 -6.50 12.57 20.90
CA ALA A 323 -5.62 11.56 21.50
C ALA A 323 -6.43 10.52 22.31
N THR A 324 -7.48 10.94 23.00
CA THR A 324 -8.37 10.04 23.76
C THR A 324 -9.05 9.02 22.85
N CYS A 325 -9.57 9.45 21.69
CA CYS A 325 -10.16 8.54 20.72
C CYS A 325 -9.16 7.48 20.24
N VAL A 326 -7.92 7.91 19.97
CA VAL A 326 -6.83 7.00 19.58
C VAL A 326 -6.57 5.97 20.67
N THR A 327 -6.45 6.40 21.93
CA THR A 327 -6.27 5.49 23.07
C THR A 327 -7.44 4.52 23.21
N ASP A 328 -8.68 4.96 23.02
CA ASP A 328 -9.87 4.09 23.07
C ASP A 328 -9.85 3.04 21.95
N CYS A 329 -9.41 3.40 20.74
CA CYS A 329 -9.23 2.45 19.64
C CYS A 329 -8.16 1.40 19.97
N GLU A 330 -7.01 1.84 20.50
CA GLU A 330 -5.93 0.93 20.90
C GLU A 330 -6.38 0.00 22.04
N ASN A 331 -7.21 0.47 22.99
CA ASN A 331 -7.76 -0.34 24.07
C ASN A 331 -8.76 -1.40 23.57
N ARG A 332 -9.47 -1.14 22.47
CA ARG A 332 -10.36 -2.13 21.82
C ARG A 332 -9.61 -3.17 21.00
N HIS A 333 -8.43 -2.82 20.48
CA HIS A 333 -7.61 -3.70 19.64
C HIS A 333 -6.16 -3.83 20.14
N PRO A 334 -5.95 -4.26 21.40
CA PRO A 334 -4.64 -4.19 22.04
C PRO A 334 -3.59 -5.09 21.39
N ARG A 335 -4.00 -6.23 20.82
CA ARG A 335 -3.09 -7.16 20.13
C ARG A 335 -2.58 -6.63 18.78
N ALA A 336 -3.26 -5.64 18.21
CA ALA A 336 -2.91 -5.06 16.93
C ALA A 336 -1.86 -3.94 17.03
N ILE A 337 -1.66 -3.37 18.21
CA ILE A 337 -0.86 -2.14 18.39
C ILE A 337 0.59 -2.33 17.94
N ALA A 338 1.20 -3.47 18.27
CA ALA A 338 2.57 -3.79 17.87
C ALA A 338 2.74 -3.72 16.34
N LYS A 339 1.91 -4.47 15.62
CA LYS A 339 1.91 -4.51 14.15
C LYS A 339 1.57 -3.15 13.54
N PHE A 340 0.59 -2.47 14.12
CA PHE A 340 0.14 -1.15 13.65
C PHE A 340 1.26 -0.11 13.78
N ASN A 341 1.92 -0.02 14.95
CA ASN A 341 3.03 0.91 15.16
C ASN A 341 4.23 0.55 14.28
N ALA A 342 4.53 -0.75 14.14
CA ALA A 342 5.58 -1.21 13.24
C ALA A 342 5.32 -0.80 11.79
N ALA A 343 4.06 -0.76 11.34
CA ALA A 343 3.69 -0.28 10.01
C ALA A 343 3.70 1.25 9.89
N VAL A 344 3.16 1.97 10.88
CA VAL A 344 2.99 3.42 10.88
C VAL A 344 4.32 4.17 11.02
N TYR A 345 5.21 3.69 11.90
CA TYR A 345 6.45 4.37 12.24
C TYR A 345 7.69 3.74 11.59
N CYS A 346 7.53 2.79 10.68
CA CYS A 346 8.66 2.11 10.06
C CYS A 346 9.69 3.08 9.44
N THR A 347 9.21 4.10 8.74
CA THR A 347 10.08 5.09 8.06
C THR A 347 10.85 5.97 9.04
N CYS A 348 10.43 6.00 10.31
CA CYS A 348 11.09 6.71 11.40
C CYS A 348 12.19 5.91 12.09
N GLY A 349 12.49 4.69 11.62
CA GLY A 349 13.71 3.98 11.98
C GLY A 349 14.95 4.81 11.63
N GLU A 350 15.99 4.74 12.47
CA GLU A 350 17.12 5.68 12.43
C GLU A 350 17.88 5.72 11.11
N THR A 351 17.90 4.61 10.38
CA THR A 351 18.63 4.42 9.12
C THR A 351 17.73 4.45 7.89
N VAL A 352 16.43 4.67 8.06
CA VAL A 352 15.43 4.59 6.98
C VAL A 352 15.20 5.98 6.39
N CYS A 353 14.23 6.74 6.90
CA CYS A 353 13.95 8.11 6.48
C CYS A 353 14.15 9.13 7.60
N LYS A 354 14.39 8.70 8.85
CA LYS A 354 14.51 9.59 10.03
C LYS A 354 15.45 10.80 9.82
N PRO A 355 16.63 10.68 9.17
CA PRO A 355 17.50 11.83 8.92
C PRO A 355 16.86 12.90 8.02
N LEU A 356 15.93 12.51 7.14
CA LEU A 356 15.19 13.39 6.24
C LEU A 356 13.85 13.85 6.84
N CYS A 357 13.24 13.03 7.71
CA CYS A 357 11.88 13.18 8.25
C CYS A 357 11.85 13.61 9.72
N PHE A 358 12.70 14.56 10.13
CA PHE A 358 12.83 14.94 11.54
C PHE A 358 11.51 15.40 12.18
N ILE A 359 10.70 16.18 11.45
CA ILE A 359 9.45 16.75 11.97
C ILE A 359 8.38 15.66 12.10
N GLU A 360 8.20 14.86 11.05
CA GLU A 360 7.23 13.79 10.93
C GLU A 360 7.50 12.66 11.94
N CYS A 361 8.78 12.40 12.20
CA CYS A 361 9.21 11.35 13.12
C CYS A 361 9.35 11.81 14.57
N ARG A 362 9.08 13.09 14.89
CA ARG A 362 9.18 13.60 16.27
C ARG A 362 8.23 12.88 17.24
N SER A 363 7.08 12.41 16.75
CA SER A 363 6.11 11.68 17.57
C SER A 363 6.28 10.17 17.54
N ALA A 364 7.19 9.64 16.71
CA ALA A 364 7.44 8.21 16.65
C ALA A 364 8.08 7.74 17.97
N PRO A 365 7.57 6.66 18.59
CA PRO A 365 8.18 6.11 19.79
C PRO A 365 9.59 5.64 19.50
N LYS A 366 10.55 6.02 20.35
CA LYS A 366 11.96 5.64 20.16
C LYS A 366 12.16 4.12 20.23
N CYS A 367 11.35 3.45 21.04
CA CYS A 367 11.47 2.04 21.35
C CYS A 367 10.33 1.21 20.76
N GLY A 368 9.75 1.63 19.63
CA GLY A 368 8.69 0.91 18.91
C GLY A 368 7.28 1.00 19.52
N PHE A 369 7.18 1.41 20.79
CA PHE A 369 5.92 1.67 21.48
C PHE A 369 6.03 2.91 22.37
N ALA A 370 4.98 3.74 22.40
CA ALA A 370 4.92 4.91 23.27
C ALA A 370 4.15 4.54 24.53
N LEU A 371 4.84 4.49 25.67
CA LEU A 371 4.20 4.57 26.98
C LEU A 371 3.60 5.98 27.15
N PRO A 372 2.67 6.19 28.11
CA PRO A 372 2.18 7.54 28.42
C PRO A 372 3.36 8.53 28.51
N ARG A 373 3.20 9.74 27.95
CA ARG A 373 4.27 10.75 27.92
C ARG A 373 4.43 11.46 29.27
N ASP A 374 4.54 10.68 30.34
CA ASP A 374 4.89 11.12 31.68
C ASP A 374 6.39 10.91 31.94
N ALA A 375 6.83 11.19 33.16
CA ALA A 375 8.23 11.05 33.54
C ALA A 375 8.73 9.59 33.39
N CYS A 376 7.87 8.60 33.67
CA CYS A 376 8.21 7.19 33.55
C CYS A 376 8.41 6.78 32.09
N GLY A 377 7.47 7.16 31.21
CA GLY A 377 7.57 6.92 29.77
C GLY A 377 8.83 7.57 29.17
N ALA A 378 9.12 8.81 29.54
CA ALA A 378 10.33 9.51 29.08
C ALA A 378 11.62 8.82 29.54
N CYS A 379 11.69 8.36 30.79
CA CYS A 379 12.86 7.65 31.30
C CYS A 379 13.04 6.29 30.64
N THR A 380 11.98 5.49 30.53
CA THR A 380 12.05 4.14 29.96
C THR A 380 12.41 4.17 28.47
N GLU A 381 11.94 5.16 27.71
CA GLU A 381 12.41 5.40 26.34
C GLU A 381 13.92 5.74 26.26
N GLY A 382 14.49 6.35 27.29
CA GLY A 382 15.91 6.73 27.34
C GLY A 382 16.83 5.62 27.85
N ALA A 383 16.42 4.89 28.88
CA ALA A 383 17.28 3.98 29.65
C ALA A 383 16.96 2.49 29.46
N CYS A 384 15.76 2.18 28.95
CA CYS A 384 15.19 0.83 28.88
C CYS A 384 14.75 0.42 27.47
N CYS A 385 15.30 1.07 26.44
CA CYS A 385 14.80 0.93 25.07
C CYS A 385 14.85 -0.50 24.53
N ASP A 386 15.86 -1.30 24.89
CA ASP A 386 15.94 -2.70 24.48
C ASP A 386 14.79 -3.55 25.03
N ALA A 387 14.47 -3.37 26.33
CA ALA A 387 13.38 -4.10 26.97
C ALA A 387 12.02 -3.63 26.44
N VAL A 388 11.82 -2.31 26.32
CA VAL A 388 10.59 -1.72 25.77
C VAL A 388 10.40 -2.13 24.31
N GLY A 389 11.46 -2.13 23.50
CA GLY A 389 11.45 -2.55 22.10
C GLY A 389 11.14 -4.03 21.91
N ALA A 390 11.74 -4.90 22.73
CA ALA A 390 11.43 -6.33 22.72
C ALA A 390 9.96 -6.59 23.08
N CYS A 391 9.44 -5.90 24.09
CA CYS A 391 8.03 -5.97 24.47
C CYS A 391 7.10 -5.38 23.39
N ALA A 392 7.50 -4.29 22.74
CA ALA A 392 6.73 -3.66 21.66
C ALA A 392 6.52 -4.59 20.45
N GLY A 393 7.40 -5.57 20.26
CA GLY A 393 7.25 -6.63 19.25
C GLY A 393 6.31 -7.76 19.65
N ASP A 394 5.81 -7.80 20.89
CA ASP A 394 5.02 -8.91 21.44
C ASP A 394 3.64 -8.45 21.94
N ALA A 395 2.59 -8.98 21.34
CA ALA A 395 1.22 -8.56 21.60
C ALA A 395 0.76 -8.83 23.05
N ASP A 396 1.17 -9.96 23.62
CA ASP A 396 0.81 -10.33 25.00
C ASP A 396 1.59 -9.50 26.02
N CYS A 397 2.84 -9.15 25.72
CA CYS A 397 3.61 -8.23 26.54
C CYS A 397 2.98 -6.84 26.62
N LEU A 398 2.59 -6.26 25.47
CA LEU A 398 1.90 -4.96 25.43
C LEU A 398 0.57 -4.97 26.17
N LEU A 399 -0.21 -6.05 26.02
CA LEU A 399 -1.43 -6.28 26.78
C LEU A 399 -1.17 -6.22 28.28
N CYS A 400 -0.15 -6.95 28.73
CA CYS A 400 0.22 -7.02 30.14
C CYS A 400 0.80 -5.73 30.69
N LEU A 401 1.52 -4.96 29.88
CA LEU A 401 2.00 -3.62 30.28
C LEU A 401 0.85 -2.63 30.49
N ARG A 402 -0.20 -2.69 29.66
CA ARG A 402 -1.36 -1.80 29.78
C ARG A 402 -2.31 -2.20 30.91
N ALA A 403 -2.50 -3.50 31.10
CA ALA A 403 -3.46 -4.03 32.06
C ALA A 403 -2.88 -4.13 33.49
N GLY A 404 -1.55 -4.14 33.63
CA GLY A 404 -0.87 -4.34 34.91
C GLY A 404 -0.62 -5.83 35.20
N ALA A 405 0.22 -6.09 36.20
CA ALA A 405 0.75 -7.43 36.45
C ALA A 405 -0.28 -8.45 36.90
N SER A 406 -1.32 -7.96 37.56
CA SER A 406 -2.36 -8.75 38.22
C SER A 406 -3.63 -8.89 37.39
N ALA A 407 -3.69 -8.27 36.20
CA ALA A 407 -4.88 -8.34 35.36
C ALA A 407 -5.13 -9.72 34.75
N ASP A 408 -4.07 -10.49 34.48
CA ASP A 408 -4.14 -11.87 34.02
C ASP A 408 -2.96 -12.69 34.58
N PRO A 409 -3.16 -13.95 35.01
CA PRO A 409 -2.07 -14.81 35.50
C PRO A 409 -0.90 -14.96 34.52
N SER A 410 -1.14 -14.92 33.22
CA SER A 410 -0.11 -14.96 32.18
C SER A 410 0.80 -13.72 32.22
N CYS A 411 0.28 -12.57 32.63
CA CYS A 411 1.07 -11.36 32.74
C CYS A 411 2.15 -11.47 33.80
N ALA A 412 1.88 -12.14 34.92
CA ALA A 412 2.85 -12.40 35.98
C ALA A 412 3.99 -13.34 35.55
N THR A 413 3.85 -14.05 34.43
CA THR A 413 4.87 -14.98 33.92
C THR A 413 5.50 -14.54 32.60
N ASN A 414 4.95 -13.52 31.93
CA ASN A 414 5.50 -12.96 30.69
C ASN A 414 6.91 -12.38 30.93
N LYS A 415 7.91 -12.99 30.28
CA LYS A 415 9.34 -12.64 30.44
C LYS A 415 9.68 -11.25 29.91
N LEU A 416 9.08 -10.86 28.78
CA LEU A 416 9.34 -9.56 28.16
C LEU A 416 8.77 -8.44 29.04
N ARG A 417 7.59 -8.65 29.63
CA ARG A 417 7.00 -7.69 30.58
C ARG A 417 7.87 -7.53 31.81
N LYS A 418 8.38 -8.64 32.37
CA LYS A 418 9.32 -8.61 33.50
C LYS A 418 10.60 -7.85 33.18
N ALA A 419 11.18 -8.06 32.00
CA ALA A 419 12.38 -7.32 31.59
C ALA A 419 12.14 -5.80 31.55
N VAL A 420 10.95 -5.36 31.11
CA VAL A 420 10.57 -3.94 31.18
C VAL A 420 10.46 -3.46 32.62
N ALA A 421 9.76 -4.20 33.48
CA ALA A 421 9.58 -3.87 34.90
C ALA A 421 10.92 -3.83 35.67
N ASP A 422 11.80 -4.80 35.44
CA ASP A 422 13.13 -4.89 36.05
C ASP A 422 14.00 -3.71 35.63
N CYS A 423 13.92 -3.31 34.34
CA CYS A 423 14.63 -2.12 33.88
C CYS A 423 14.06 -0.83 34.49
N ALA A 424 12.73 -0.68 34.51
CA ALA A 424 12.07 0.48 35.10
C ALA A 424 12.39 0.64 36.59
N THR A 425 12.35 -0.44 37.36
CA THR A 425 12.69 -0.45 38.80
C THR A 425 14.17 -0.20 39.10
N THR A 426 15.06 -0.50 38.16
CA THR A 426 16.51 -0.31 38.33
C THR A 426 16.99 1.06 37.83
N LYS A 427 16.51 1.50 36.66
CA LYS A 427 17.03 2.68 35.96
C LYS A 427 16.10 3.89 35.97
N CYS A 428 14.80 3.68 36.23
CA CYS A 428 13.76 4.71 36.22
C CYS A 428 12.92 4.69 37.50
N LYS A 429 13.55 4.29 38.62
CA LYS A 429 12.86 3.95 39.87
C LYS A 429 12.00 5.11 40.40
N THR A 430 12.53 6.33 40.33
CA THR A 430 11.86 7.51 40.85
C THR A 430 10.67 7.90 39.97
N GLU A 431 10.90 7.88 38.66
CA GLU A 431 9.95 8.30 37.64
C GLU A 431 8.78 7.33 37.51
N CYS A 432 9.04 6.04 37.71
CA CYS A 432 8.06 4.95 37.55
C CYS A 432 7.49 4.43 38.88
N ALA A 433 7.76 5.07 40.02
CA ALA A 433 7.41 4.55 41.34
C ALA A 433 5.91 4.24 41.52
N SER A 434 5.04 4.99 40.84
CA SER A 434 3.58 4.84 40.88
C SER A 434 2.98 4.30 39.58
N ASP A 435 3.81 3.89 38.62
CA ASP A 435 3.37 3.43 37.31
C ASP A 435 3.13 1.90 37.32
N PRO A 436 2.01 1.39 36.78
CA PRO A 436 1.75 -0.05 36.69
C PRO A 436 2.86 -0.87 36.01
N ILE A 437 3.74 -0.23 35.22
CA ILE A 437 4.89 -0.86 34.57
C ILE A 437 5.87 -1.52 35.55
N VAL A 438 5.95 -1.05 36.80
CA VAL A 438 6.85 -1.63 37.81
C VAL A 438 6.23 -2.82 38.55
N GLU A 439 4.93 -3.08 38.39
CA GLU A 439 4.27 -4.20 39.05
C GLU A 439 4.85 -5.54 38.56
N GLY A 440 5.37 -6.35 39.49
CA GLY A 440 5.92 -7.68 39.20
C GLY A 440 7.29 -7.70 38.50
N GLY A 441 8.00 -6.57 38.41
CA GLY A 441 9.46 -6.62 38.48
C GLY A 441 9.82 -7.21 39.84
N GLN A 442 10.81 -8.09 39.93
CA GLN A 442 11.08 -8.77 41.20
C GLN A 442 11.15 -7.77 42.36
N PRO A 443 10.39 -7.93 43.45
CA PRO A 443 10.61 -7.09 44.62
C PRO A 443 12.00 -7.40 45.17
N THR A 444 12.76 -6.35 45.48
CA THR A 444 13.96 -6.43 46.31
C THR A 444 13.72 -7.36 47.51
N PRO A 445 14.59 -8.34 47.78
CA PRO A 445 14.41 -9.20 48.94
C PRO A 445 14.62 -8.40 50.23
N GLY A 446 13.58 -8.32 51.06
CA GLY A 446 13.69 -7.98 52.48
C GLY A 446 13.30 -6.56 52.86
N GLY A 447 12.02 -6.34 53.15
CA GLY A 447 11.62 -5.40 54.20
C GLY A 447 11.57 -6.15 55.55
N PRO A 448 11.95 -5.53 56.68
CA PRO A 448 12.01 -6.23 57.96
C PRO A 448 10.62 -6.71 58.37
N VAL A 449 10.50 -8.02 58.58
CA VAL A 449 9.33 -8.66 59.14
C VAL A 449 9.45 -8.55 60.66
N GLY A 450 8.46 -7.95 61.32
CA GLY A 450 8.39 -7.96 62.78
C GLY A 450 8.22 -9.39 63.31
N PRO A 451 8.50 -9.64 64.60
CA PRO A 451 8.55 -11.00 65.17
C PRO A 451 7.25 -11.82 65.04
N ASP A 452 6.14 -11.21 64.68
CA ASP A 452 4.82 -11.87 64.51
C ASP A 452 4.43 -12.14 63.04
N GLY A 453 5.32 -11.94 62.07
CA GLY A 453 5.07 -12.34 60.68
C GLY A 453 4.03 -11.51 59.91
N LYS A 454 3.57 -10.37 60.43
CA LYS A 454 2.62 -9.47 59.76
C LYS A 454 3.32 -8.23 59.17
N PRO A 455 2.88 -7.73 57.99
CA PRO A 455 3.36 -6.45 57.44
C PRO A 455 2.97 -5.29 58.37
N VAL A 456 3.93 -4.39 58.66
CA VAL A 456 3.69 -3.17 59.45
C VAL A 456 2.95 -2.15 58.57
N PRO A 457 1.79 -1.61 59.00
CA PRO A 457 1.11 -0.56 58.23
C PRO A 457 1.90 0.75 58.30
N ALA A 458 2.11 1.39 57.14
CA ALA A 458 2.78 2.67 57.03
C ALA A 458 1.95 3.79 57.69
N GLY A 459 2.41 4.25 58.85
CA GLY A 459 1.87 5.41 59.56
C GLY A 459 2.45 6.71 59.00
N ALA A 460 1.56 7.71 58.86
CA ALA A 460 1.80 9.04 58.34
C ALA A 460 3.00 9.76 58.96
N ALA A 461 3.76 10.47 58.12
CA ALA A 461 4.69 11.51 58.54
C ALA A 461 4.34 12.82 57.82
N THR A 462 3.73 13.71 58.58
CA THR A 462 3.59 15.15 58.31
C THR A 462 4.97 15.77 58.16
N THR A 463 5.26 16.46 57.05
CA THR A 463 6.34 17.47 57.02
C THR A 463 5.95 18.62 56.10
N THR A 464 5.76 19.78 56.71
CA THR A 464 5.72 21.12 56.10
C THR A 464 7.13 21.47 55.60
N THR A 465 7.31 22.15 54.46
CA THR A 465 7.86 23.53 54.32
C THR A 465 8.10 23.90 52.83
N THR A 466 7.81 25.17 52.52
CA THR A 466 8.39 26.08 51.51
C THR A 466 8.02 25.95 50.03
N THR A 467 7.12 26.85 49.65
CA THR A 467 6.94 27.50 48.36
C THR A 467 8.22 28.18 47.87
N GLU A 468 8.69 27.81 46.68
CA GLU A 468 9.38 28.73 45.76
C GLU A 468 8.83 28.50 44.35
N SER A 469 8.32 29.59 43.78
CA SER A 469 7.76 29.69 42.44
C SER A 469 8.87 29.89 41.40
N CYS A 470 8.86 29.08 40.34
CA CYS A 470 9.39 29.48 39.04
C CYS A 470 8.38 29.03 37.97
N GLY A 471 7.69 30.02 37.40
CA GLY A 471 6.72 29.82 36.33
C GLY A 471 7.40 29.59 34.99
N CYS A 472 6.87 28.63 34.23
CA CYS A 472 6.91 28.61 32.78
C CYS A 472 5.54 28.13 32.30
N GLU A 473 4.82 28.99 31.57
CA GLU A 473 3.57 28.64 30.89
C GLU A 473 3.78 27.46 29.94
N VAL A 474 3.06 26.36 30.20
CA VAL A 474 2.87 25.29 29.22
C VAL A 474 1.88 25.77 28.17
N VAL A 475 2.41 26.26 27.05
CA VAL A 475 1.65 26.45 25.82
C VAL A 475 1.15 25.07 25.36
N GLY A 476 -0.17 24.91 25.31
CA GLY A 476 -0.83 23.65 24.96
C GLY A 476 -0.32 23.07 23.63
N ALA A 477 0.29 21.88 23.71
CA ALA A 477 0.65 21.11 22.54
C ALA A 477 -0.64 20.57 21.88
N SER A 478 -1.01 21.16 20.74
CA SER A 478 -1.99 20.55 19.85
C SER A 478 -1.45 19.19 19.33
N PRO A 479 -2.28 18.16 19.17
CA PRO A 479 -1.84 16.88 18.60
C PRO A 479 -1.41 17.07 17.14
N ALA A 480 -0.13 16.79 16.87
CA ALA A 480 0.44 16.79 15.52
C ALA A 480 -0.04 15.57 14.70
N PRO A 481 0.01 15.62 13.36
CA PRO A 481 -0.87 14.84 12.51
C PRO A 481 -0.32 13.43 12.24
N ARG A 482 -0.99 12.40 12.77
CA ARG A 482 -0.85 11.00 12.30
C ARG A 482 -1.37 10.79 10.87
N SER A 483 -1.81 11.85 10.18
CA SER A 483 -2.64 11.79 8.97
C SER A 483 -1.89 11.36 7.70
N ALA A 484 -0.59 11.62 7.56
CA ALA A 484 0.17 11.20 6.38
C ALA A 484 0.44 9.68 6.38
N SER A 485 0.84 9.11 7.52
CA SER A 485 1.07 7.67 7.67
C SER A 485 -0.23 6.87 7.64
N LEU A 486 -1.30 7.38 8.27
CA LEU A 486 -2.64 6.81 8.14
C LEU A 486 -3.15 6.91 6.69
N ALA A 487 -2.88 7.99 5.95
CA ALA A 487 -3.26 8.09 4.54
C ALA A 487 -2.50 7.09 3.64
N ALA A 488 -1.22 6.82 3.92
CA ALA A 488 -0.47 5.75 3.24
C ALA A 488 -1.08 4.37 3.55
N LEU A 489 -1.47 4.13 4.81
CA LEU A 489 -2.17 2.90 5.17
C LEU A 489 -3.60 2.83 4.52
N PHE A 490 -4.36 3.92 4.48
CA PHE A 490 -5.75 3.89 4.01
C PHE A 490 -5.96 4.06 2.51
N GLY A 491 -5.01 4.69 1.81
CA GLY A 491 -4.94 4.62 0.35
C GLY A 491 -4.83 3.17 -0.14
N LEU A 492 -4.28 2.28 0.70
CA LEU A 492 -4.19 0.84 0.46
C LEU A 492 -5.52 0.09 0.65
N ALA A 493 -6.34 0.46 1.64
CA ALA A 493 -7.61 -0.22 1.98
C ALA A 493 -8.81 0.23 1.12
N LEU A 494 -8.88 1.52 0.78
CA LEU A 494 -9.96 2.09 -0.06
C LEU A 494 -10.01 1.48 -1.47
N GLY A 495 -8.85 1.10 -2.03
CA GLY A 495 -8.78 0.39 -3.32
C GLY A 495 -9.38 -1.03 -3.29
N LEU A 496 -9.38 -1.69 -2.13
CA LEU A 496 -9.91 -3.06 -1.96
C LEU A 496 -11.37 -3.05 -1.47
N ALA A 497 -11.73 -2.15 -0.56
CA ALA A 497 -13.08 -2.01 -0.03
C ALA A 497 -14.07 -1.43 -1.07
N GLY A 498 -13.64 -0.44 -1.86
CA GLY A 498 -14.43 0.11 -2.97
C GLY A 498 -14.77 -0.94 -4.04
N ARG A 499 -13.90 -1.95 -4.21
CA ARG A 499 -14.13 -3.09 -5.12
C ARG A 499 -15.08 -4.15 -4.55
N ARG A 500 -15.06 -4.40 -3.23
CA ARG A 500 -16.04 -5.28 -2.57
C ARG A 500 -17.45 -4.69 -2.59
N ALA A 501 -17.58 -3.37 -2.45
CA ALA A 501 -18.88 -2.67 -2.51
C ALA A 501 -19.48 -2.69 -3.93
N ARG A 502 -18.71 -2.32 -4.97
CA ARG A 502 -19.20 -2.33 -6.36
C ARG A 502 -19.54 -3.74 -6.89
N ARG A 503 -18.90 -4.79 -6.38
CA ARG A 503 -19.26 -6.20 -6.69
C ARG A 503 -20.61 -6.64 -6.09
N ARG A 504 -21.09 -5.99 -5.02
CA ARG A 504 -22.39 -6.31 -4.42
C ARG A 504 -23.55 -5.55 -5.06
N GLU A 505 -23.30 -4.35 -5.58
CA GLU A 505 -24.34 -3.52 -6.20
C GLU A 505 -24.61 -3.87 -7.68
N GLY A 506 -23.67 -4.53 -8.37
CA GLY A 506 -23.77 -4.88 -9.79
C GLY A 506 -24.39 -6.24 -10.13
N ARG A 507 -24.99 -6.97 -9.18
CA ARG A 507 -25.65 -8.26 -9.46
C ARG A 507 -27.15 -8.02 -9.74
N PRO A 508 -27.63 -8.03 -10.99
CA PRO A 508 -29.05 -8.11 -11.25
C PRO A 508 -29.57 -9.43 -10.69
N ARG A 509 -30.63 -9.38 -9.87
CA ARG A 509 -31.44 -10.55 -9.57
C ARG A 509 -32.25 -10.86 -10.83
N GLY A 510 -31.68 -11.69 -11.70
CA GLY A 510 -32.40 -12.43 -12.73
C GLY A 510 -32.66 -13.84 -12.22
#